data_AF-A0A482VY10-F1
#
_entry.id   AF-A0A482VY10-F1
#
_cell.length_a   1.000
_cell.length_b   1.000
_cell.length_c   1.000
_cell.angle_alpha   90.00
_cell.angle_beta   90.00
_cell.angle_gamma   90.00
#
_symmetry.space_group_name_H-M   'P 1'
#
loop_
_entity.id
_entity.type
_entity.pdbx_description
1 polymer ?
#
loop_
_entity_poly.entity_id
_entity_poly.type
_entity_poly.pdbx_seq_one_letter_code
_entity_poly.pdbx_strand_id
1 'polypeptide(L)'
;VFIKSELKVGVIYVKEGQYTEEEILDNNDNSLLFEEFLQIFGEKVRLKGFDKYKGGLYSVYTNWRNIEIMFHVSTLLPYEKHDPQKLQRKRHIGNDIVCVVFLEADNTAFSPACIKSHFLHTFILVRTSPRIKRKPTRYEVSVVTRDEVGAYKPYLWEQSVFDKGPMFREWLLTKIVNGERASYSAPKFARMQERTRSQMLEDIVANLQNHAETGQIPKPYRRGSWRPIGHMRPSSPLLDSVRDQFEDYDQIAKDFTRMFLNTESNTLANAQLFDVVFLVGQSKQKAKLVGVRAILGVRSRVFQEMLYGIQTGFGSPQVPVAELLARPVPTLLSPQQSRPKSSNFLQVPDIESPRPKSVPSSPMVKRAFSRLGTITAGWGRSIRKHNAQQLSAEDKKKWASSQDCSNKEGKDKEGKDKPTAAQLPVPRLSVCADAQKVDRAKLAQTEFSIIEFDPDTFRILLDYLHTGSCPLTCSTIPGLICAAEHYDLPELLQACFHHAKQFLRIEVVCCMLCSLENYYWRYTSASELVNMILAFVETRAYALFTTPEFLTLSESMVQMIMCRNLEVPEVRKFEAMLAWARHKIRTKTSSKLDAKLEFKCIMERLARDLKLYRISPQELIK
;
A
#
# COMPACT_ATOMS: atom_id res chain seq x y z
N VAL A 1 4.40 14.95 5.94
CA VAL A 1 4.18 15.54 4.60
C VAL A 1 3.43 14.52 3.76
N PHE A 2 2.26 14.85 3.21
CA PHE A 2 1.52 13.93 2.35
C PHE A 2 2.31 13.76 1.05
N ILE A 3 2.89 12.57 0.82
CA ILE A 3 3.63 12.29 -0.40
C ILE A 3 2.63 11.82 -1.44
N LYS A 4 2.37 12.66 -2.44
CA LYS A 4 1.51 12.33 -3.57
C LYS A 4 2.28 11.39 -4.51
N SER A 5 1.73 10.22 -4.77
CA SER A 5 2.26 9.23 -5.73
C SER A 5 1.83 9.48 -7.17
N GLU A 6 0.97 10.48 -7.42
CA GLU A 6 0.41 10.81 -8.73
C GLU A 6 0.51 12.31 -9.02
N LEU A 7 1.07 12.71 -10.16
CA LEU A 7 1.20 14.11 -10.56
C LEU A 7 0.57 14.36 -11.94
N LYS A 8 0.08 15.58 -12.13
CA LYS A 8 -0.48 16.08 -13.38
C LYS A 8 0.29 17.34 -13.76
N VAL A 9 0.86 17.35 -14.96
CA VAL A 9 1.79 18.40 -15.37
C VAL A 9 1.37 18.91 -16.73
N GLY A 10 1.12 20.21 -16.85
CA GLY A 10 0.80 20.82 -18.13
C GLY A 10 2.05 20.91 -19.00
N VAL A 11 1.95 20.63 -20.30
CA VAL A 11 3.04 20.87 -21.25
C VAL A 11 2.50 21.72 -22.40
N ILE A 12 3.05 22.91 -22.59
CA ILE A 12 2.65 23.81 -23.68
C ILE A 12 3.77 23.95 -24.70
N TYR A 13 3.37 24.05 -25.96
CA TYR A 13 4.27 24.33 -27.07
C TYR A 13 4.10 25.78 -27.53
N VAL A 14 5.20 26.54 -27.54
CA VAL A 14 5.24 27.96 -27.93
C VAL A 14 6.20 28.12 -29.11
N LYS A 15 5.71 28.74 -30.18
CA LYS A 15 6.47 29.05 -31.41
C LYS A 15 6.93 30.51 -31.43
N GLU A 16 7.83 30.80 -32.35
CA GLU A 16 8.24 32.18 -32.66
C GLU A 16 7.02 33.08 -32.94
N GLY A 17 6.99 34.26 -32.32
CA GLY A 17 5.97 35.29 -32.50
C GLY A 17 4.68 35.09 -31.71
N GLN A 18 4.57 34.03 -30.89
CA GLN A 18 3.35 33.79 -30.08
C GLN A 18 3.47 34.42 -28.70
N TYR A 19 2.48 35.24 -28.31
CA TYR A 19 2.49 35.97 -27.04
C TYR A 19 1.18 35.85 -26.24
N THR A 20 0.10 35.39 -26.88
CA THR A 20 -1.22 35.26 -26.25
C THR A 20 -1.53 33.82 -25.88
N GLU A 21 -2.40 33.62 -24.89
CA GLU A 21 -2.85 32.27 -24.47
C GLU A 21 -3.52 31.54 -25.63
N GLU A 22 -4.33 32.26 -26.40
CA GLU A 22 -5.10 31.74 -27.52
C GLU A 22 -4.18 31.23 -28.63
N GLU A 23 -3.16 32.01 -29.04
CA GLU A 23 -2.18 31.60 -30.06
C GLU A 23 -1.41 30.33 -29.63
N ILE A 24 -0.96 30.30 -28.37
CA ILE A 24 -0.18 29.18 -27.82
C ILE A 24 -1.04 27.91 -27.76
N LEU A 25 -2.27 28.02 -27.27
CA LEU A 25 -3.19 26.89 -27.14
C LEU A 25 -3.85 26.50 -28.47
N ASP A 26 -3.68 27.26 -29.55
CA ASP A 26 -4.17 26.92 -30.89
C ASP A 26 -3.21 25.99 -31.66
N ASN A 27 -1.98 25.80 -31.18
CA ASN A 27 -1.00 24.90 -31.81
C ASN A 27 -1.52 23.44 -31.89
N ASN A 28 -1.63 22.87 -33.10
CA ASN A 28 -2.14 21.50 -33.30
C ASN A 28 -1.08 20.49 -33.73
N ASP A 29 -0.01 20.96 -34.36
CA ASP A 29 1.06 20.10 -34.87
C ASP A 29 2.30 20.21 -33.99
N ASN A 30 2.97 19.07 -33.79
CA ASN A 30 4.27 18.99 -33.14
C ASN A 30 5.38 19.25 -34.17
N SER A 31 6.40 20.02 -33.78
CA SER A 31 7.66 20.03 -34.52
C SER A 31 8.50 18.79 -34.18
N LEU A 32 9.52 18.52 -35.00
CA LEU A 32 10.49 17.46 -34.71
C LEU A 32 11.24 17.71 -33.39
N LEU A 33 11.55 18.97 -33.06
CA LEU A 33 12.21 19.33 -31.82
C LEU A 33 11.29 19.12 -30.61
N PHE A 34 9.99 19.41 -30.76
CA PHE A 34 9.02 19.18 -29.71
C PHE A 34 8.73 17.69 -29.50
N GLU A 35 8.57 16.91 -30.57
CA GLU A 35 8.39 15.44 -30.47
C GLU A 35 9.62 14.79 -29.82
N GLU A 36 10.83 15.24 -30.18
CA GLU A 36 12.07 14.81 -29.52
C GLU A 36 12.09 15.17 -28.04
N PHE A 37 11.69 16.38 -27.68
CA PHE A 37 11.62 16.83 -26.30
C PHE A 37 10.62 16.01 -25.48
N LEU A 38 9.45 15.67 -26.05
CA LEU A 38 8.44 14.83 -25.39
C LEU A 38 9.00 13.44 -25.00
N GLN A 39 9.88 12.86 -25.83
CA GLN A 39 10.55 11.58 -25.52
C GLN A 39 11.48 11.67 -24.30
N ILE A 40 11.93 12.87 -23.91
CA ILE A 40 12.75 13.08 -22.70
C ILE A 40 11.89 12.91 -21.44
N PHE A 41 10.58 13.20 -21.47
CA PHE A 41 9.69 13.11 -20.31
C PHE A 41 9.20 11.72 -20.01
N GLY A 42 8.91 10.94 -21.05
CA GLY A 42 8.21 9.70 -20.88
C GLY A 42 7.80 9.08 -22.21
N GLU A 43 6.93 8.09 -22.09
CA GLU A 43 6.44 7.31 -23.22
C GLU A 43 5.11 7.88 -23.71
N LYS A 44 4.93 7.84 -25.03
CA LYS A 44 3.67 8.21 -25.66
C LYS A 44 2.69 7.04 -25.50
N VAL A 45 1.66 7.24 -24.69
CA VAL A 45 0.69 6.21 -24.31
C VAL A 45 -0.66 6.48 -24.96
N ARG A 46 -1.35 5.42 -25.42
CA ARG A 46 -2.70 5.53 -25.99
C ARG A 46 -3.74 5.62 -24.87
N LEU A 47 -4.79 6.40 -25.06
CA LEU A 47 -5.86 6.58 -24.10
C LEU A 47 -7.07 5.68 -24.47
N LYS A 48 -7.27 4.57 -23.74
CA LYS A 48 -8.50 3.75 -23.77
C LYS A 48 -9.76 4.58 -23.44
N GLY A 49 -10.83 4.45 -24.24
CA GLY A 49 -12.12 5.12 -24.02
C GLY A 49 -12.23 6.55 -24.56
N PHE A 50 -11.17 7.06 -25.20
CA PHE A 50 -11.13 8.41 -25.80
C PHE A 50 -11.35 8.41 -27.32
N ASP A 51 -11.73 7.29 -27.93
CA ASP A 51 -11.84 7.12 -29.39
C ASP A 51 -12.86 8.05 -30.07
N LYS A 52 -13.74 8.71 -29.29
CA LYS A 52 -14.72 9.70 -29.78
C LYS A 52 -14.15 11.12 -29.95
N TYR A 53 -12.95 11.40 -29.45
CA TYR A 53 -12.34 12.74 -29.50
C TYR A 53 -11.28 12.81 -30.62
N LYS A 54 -11.57 13.59 -31.67
CA LYS A 54 -10.59 13.91 -32.72
C LYS A 54 -9.40 14.66 -32.07
N GLY A 55 -8.25 13.99 -31.97
CA GLY A 55 -7.01 14.54 -31.42
C GLY A 55 -6.68 14.19 -29.96
N GLY A 56 -7.49 13.38 -29.26
CA GLY A 56 -7.29 13.02 -27.85
C GLY A 56 -6.90 11.56 -27.59
N LEU A 57 -6.28 10.89 -28.57
CA LEU A 57 -5.97 9.45 -28.50
C LEU A 57 -4.70 9.12 -27.73
N TYR A 58 -3.81 10.09 -27.53
CA TYR A 58 -2.49 9.85 -26.93
C TYR A 58 -2.14 10.91 -25.89
N SER A 59 -1.30 10.52 -24.94
CA SER A 59 -0.69 11.42 -23.96
C SER A 59 0.77 11.01 -23.74
N VAL A 60 1.51 11.74 -22.92
CA VAL A 60 2.84 11.34 -22.44
C VAL A 60 2.74 10.96 -20.96
N TYR A 61 3.38 9.86 -20.58
CA TYR A 61 3.35 9.31 -19.23
C TYR A 61 4.73 8.80 -18.81
N THR A 62 5.04 8.88 -17.51
CA THR A 62 6.17 8.17 -16.93
C THR A 62 5.88 7.74 -15.50
N ASN A 63 6.45 6.60 -15.08
CA ASN A 63 6.63 6.27 -13.69
C ASN A 63 8.08 6.60 -13.30
N TRP A 64 8.26 7.57 -12.41
CA TRP A 64 9.58 8.03 -11.97
C TRP A 64 9.68 7.95 -10.44
N ARG A 65 10.56 7.09 -9.93
CA ARG A 65 10.77 6.85 -8.49
C ARG A 65 9.46 6.54 -7.73
N ASN A 66 8.62 5.66 -8.31
CA ASN A 66 7.28 5.31 -7.81
C ASN A 66 6.30 6.49 -7.76
N ILE A 67 6.53 7.51 -8.58
CA ILE A 67 5.63 8.63 -8.80
C ILE A 67 5.13 8.55 -10.24
N GLU A 68 3.83 8.37 -10.39
CA GLU A 68 3.16 8.37 -11.70
C GLU A 68 2.94 9.81 -12.15
N ILE A 69 3.47 10.18 -13.32
CA ILE A 69 3.35 11.54 -13.85
C ILE A 69 2.64 11.47 -15.20
N MET A 70 1.48 12.13 -15.28
CA MET A 70 0.71 12.31 -16.51
C MET A 70 0.91 13.72 -17.04
N PHE A 71 1.31 13.82 -18.31
CA PHE A 71 1.54 15.11 -18.97
C PHE A 71 0.34 15.51 -19.82
N HIS A 72 -0.26 16.66 -19.51
CA HIS A 72 -1.30 17.28 -20.32
C HIS A 72 -0.64 18.09 -21.45
N VAL A 73 -0.26 17.41 -22.53
CA VAL A 73 0.43 18.02 -23.67
C VAL A 73 -0.56 18.78 -24.56
N SER A 74 -0.36 20.09 -24.73
CA SER A 74 -1.32 20.99 -25.39
C SER A 74 -1.74 20.52 -26.78
N THR A 75 -0.80 20.06 -27.59
CA THR A 75 -1.05 19.57 -28.97
C THR A 75 -1.73 18.20 -29.02
N LEU A 76 -1.62 17.39 -27.96
CA LEU A 76 -2.26 16.06 -27.86
C LEU A 76 -3.61 16.09 -27.14
N LEU A 77 -4.03 17.26 -26.66
CA LEU A 77 -5.34 17.46 -26.07
C LEU A 77 -6.39 17.80 -27.15
N PRO A 78 -7.65 17.39 -26.96
CA PRO A 78 -8.73 17.67 -27.91
C PRO A 78 -8.81 19.15 -28.31
N TYR A 79 -9.01 19.38 -29.60
CA TYR A 79 -9.06 20.70 -30.21
C TYR A 79 -10.40 20.95 -30.89
N GLU A 80 -10.96 22.14 -30.67
CA GLU A 80 -12.15 22.62 -31.35
C GLU A 80 -11.80 23.93 -32.08
N LYS A 81 -11.90 23.91 -33.42
CA LYS A 81 -11.50 25.04 -34.28
C LYS A 81 -12.29 26.31 -34.00
N HIS A 82 -13.57 26.16 -33.65
CA HIS A 82 -14.50 27.27 -33.40
C HIS A 82 -14.57 27.71 -31.93
N ASP A 83 -13.72 27.16 -31.06
CA ASP A 83 -13.59 27.62 -29.68
C ASP A 83 -12.50 28.70 -29.61
N PRO A 84 -12.83 29.99 -29.42
CA PRO A 84 -11.84 31.06 -29.34
C PRO A 84 -11.02 31.01 -28.04
N GLN A 85 -11.54 30.41 -26.97
CA GLN A 85 -10.87 30.34 -25.65
C GLN A 85 -10.10 29.04 -25.43
N LYS A 86 -10.18 28.09 -26.36
CA LYS A 86 -9.52 26.77 -26.30
C LYS A 86 -9.76 26.07 -24.96
N LEU A 87 -10.99 26.13 -24.46
CA LEU A 87 -11.43 25.67 -23.15
C LEU A 87 -11.08 24.20 -22.91
N GLN A 88 -11.15 23.35 -23.94
CA GLN A 88 -10.81 21.92 -23.84
C GLN A 88 -9.35 21.68 -23.40
N ARG A 89 -8.42 22.52 -23.85
CA ARG A 89 -7.00 22.46 -23.48
C ARG A 89 -6.76 23.20 -22.17
N LYS A 90 -7.33 24.41 -22.06
CA LYS A 90 -7.23 25.27 -20.89
C LYS A 90 -7.77 24.63 -19.61
N ARG A 91 -8.85 23.84 -19.68
CA ARG A 91 -9.41 23.14 -18.51
C ARG A 91 -8.48 22.07 -17.94
N HIS A 92 -7.55 21.54 -18.73
CA HIS A 92 -6.58 20.55 -18.24
C HIS A 92 -5.33 21.29 -17.75
N ILE A 93 -4.63 21.98 -18.66
CA ILE A 93 -3.37 22.68 -18.39
C ILE A 93 -3.54 23.79 -17.35
N GLY A 94 -4.60 24.59 -17.48
CA GLY A 94 -4.90 25.68 -16.56
C GLY A 94 -5.33 25.20 -15.17
N ASN A 95 -5.57 23.91 -14.96
CA ASN A 95 -5.86 23.33 -13.64
C ASN A 95 -4.66 22.56 -13.05
N ASP A 96 -3.55 22.47 -13.76
CA ASP A 96 -2.31 21.91 -13.23
C ASP A 96 -1.59 22.92 -12.32
N ILE A 97 -0.69 22.43 -11.47
CA ILE A 97 0.11 23.26 -10.57
C ILE A 97 1.43 23.70 -11.25
N VAL A 98 2.04 22.74 -11.95
CA VAL A 98 3.29 22.90 -12.69
C VAL A 98 2.99 22.83 -14.18
N CYS A 99 3.52 23.79 -14.95
CA CYS A 99 3.50 23.75 -16.40
C CYS A 99 4.92 23.82 -16.96
N VAL A 100 5.25 22.90 -17.87
CA VAL A 100 6.48 22.94 -18.65
C VAL A 100 6.19 23.64 -19.97
N VAL A 101 7.00 24.62 -20.31
CA VAL A 101 6.86 25.44 -21.50
C VAL A 101 7.98 25.09 -22.46
N PHE A 102 7.66 24.44 -23.57
CA PHE A 102 8.63 24.25 -24.64
C PHE A 102 8.60 25.46 -25.57
N LEU A 103 9.66 26.26 -25.53
CA LEU A 103 9.80 27.47 -26.31
C LEU A 103 10.75 27.23 -27.48
N GLU A 104 10.18 27.00 -28.66
CA GLU A 104 10.94 26.83 -29.89
C GLU A 104 11.02 28.18 -30.62
N ALA A 105 11.93 29.02 -30.14
CA ALA A 105 12.08 30.39 -30.63
C ALA A 105 13.47 30.95 -30.30
N ASP A 106 13.93 31.88 -31.13
CA ASP A 106 15.16 32.63 -30.93
C ASP A 106 14.91 34.00 -30.30
N ASN A 107 13.88 34.72 -30.76
CA ASN A 107 13.62 36.12 -30.36
C ASN A 107 12.35 36.28 -29.51
N THR A 108 11.59 35.20 -29.33
CA THR A 108 10.34 35.24 -28.56
C THR A 108 10.61 34.98 -27.09
N ALA A 109 10.12 35.88 -26.23
CA ALA A 109 10.12 35.72 -24.79
C ALA A 109 8.76 35.21 -24.32
N PHE A 110 8.78 34.24 -23.40
CA PHE A 110 7.56 33.76 -22.74
C PHE A 110 7.36 34.45 -21.40
N SER A 111 6.17 35.01 -21.18
CA SER A 111 5.74 35.53 -19.88
C SER A 111 4.66 34.64 -19.30
N PRO A 112 4.82 34.08 -18.08
CA PRO A 112 3.78 33.29 -17.43
C PRO A 112 2.43 34.01 -17.27
N ALA A 113 2.44 35.35 -17.29
CA ALA A 113 1.23 36.16 -17.20
C ALA A 113 0.31 36.01 -18.42
N CYS A 114 0.81 35.50 -19.56
CA CYS A 114 -0.04 35.24 -20.73
C CYS A 114 -1.08 34.14 -20.46
N ILE A 115 -0.74 33.13 -19.65
CA ILE A 115 -1.65 32.02 -19.33
C ILE A 115 -2.41 32.32 -18.04
N LYS A 116 -3.72 32.54 -18.17
CA LYS A 116 -4.58 32.92 -17.05
C LYS A 116 -5.03 31.69 -16.29
N SER A 117 -4.36 31.42 -15.17
CA SER A 117 -4.73 30.33 -14.27
C SER A 117 -4.58 30.73 -12.80
N HIS A 118 -5.52 30.25 -11.97
CA HIS A 118 -5.41 30.32 -10.51
C HIS A 118 -4.63 29.12 -9.92
N PHE A 119 -4.36 28.07 -10.69
CA PHE A 119 -3.71 26.85 -10.23
C PHE A 119 -2.24 26.79 -10.63
N LEU A 120 -1.86 27.33 -11.79
CA LEU A 120 -0.47 27.40 -12.20
C LEU A 120 0.33 28.31 -11.25
N HIS A 121 1.29 27.71 -10.55
CA HIS A 121 2.18 28.38 -9.60
C HIS A 121 3.66 28.21 -9.97
N THR A 122 3.98 27.22 -10.80
CA THR A 122 5.33 26.95 -11.28
C THR A 122 5.33 26.77 -12.79
N PHE A 123 6.23 27.48 -13.47
CA PHE A 123 6.55 27.32 -14.88
C PHE A 123 8.02 26.90 -15.02
N ILE A 124 8.27 25.87 -15.82
CA ILE A 124 9.61 25.44 -16.20
C ILE A 124 9.72 25.66 -17.69
N LEU A 125 10.46 26.70 -18.09
CA LEU A 125 10.68 27.05 -19.48
C LEU A 125 11.89 26.27 -19.99
N VAL A 126 11.71 25.60 -21.12
CA VAL A 126 12.75 24.90 -21.86
C VAL A 126 12.79 25.50 -23.25
N ARG A 127 13.79 26.34 -23.50
CA ARG A 127 14.02 27.00 -24.79
C ARG A 127 14.97 26.17 -25.65
N THR A 128 14.66 26.10 -26.94
CA THR A 128 15.60 25.62 -27.96
C THR A 128 15.50 26.51 -29.20
N SER A 129 16.63 26.63 -29.92
CA SER A 129 16.70 27.41 -31.16
C SER A 129 16.33 26.53 -32.36
N PRO A 130 15.29 26.88 -33.14
CA PRO A 130 14.97 26.15 -34.38
C PRO A 130 16.04 26.31 -35.47
N ARG A 131 16.88 27.36 -35.39
CA ARG A 131 17.96 27.63 -36.37
C ARG A 131 19.20 26.78 -36.12
N ILE A 132 19.47 26.41 -34.87
CA ILE A 132 20.69 25.69 -34.49
C ILE A 132 20.43 24.18 -34.48
N LYS A 133 20.88 23.49 -35.53
CA LYS A 133 20.77 22.02 -35.65
C LYS A 133 21.96 21.30 -35.01
N ARG A 134 22.09 21.38 -33.68
CA ARG A 134 23.12 20.67 -32.90
C ARG A 134 22.65 19.25 -32.52
N LYS A 135 23.57 18.28 -32.52
CA LYS A 135 23.33 16.93 -31.95
C LYS A 135 24.41 16.61 -30.91
N PRO A 136 24.05 16.24 -29.66
CA PRO A 136 22.70 16.24 -29.09
C PRO A 136 22.07 17.66 -29.06
N THR A 137 20.74 17.72 -29.12
CA THR A 137 19.98 18.98 -29.01
C THR A 137 20.24 19.62 -27.66
N ARG A 138 20.43 20.93 -27.67
CA ARG A 138 20.71 21.75 -26.49
C ARG A 138 19.45 22.51 -26.05
N TYR A 139 19.22 22.52 -24.75
CA TYR A 139 18.07 23.12 -24.08
C TYR A 139 18.53 24.14 -23.06
N GLU A 140 18.04 25.37 -23.17
CA GLU A 140 18.21 26.40 -22.15
C GLU A 140 16.99 26.36 -21.22
N VAL A 141 17.22 26.30 -19.91
CA VAL A 141 16.17 26.15 -18.92
C VAL A 141 16.08 27.37 -18.03
N SER A 142 14.86 27.84 -17.82
CA SER A 142 14.53 28.89 -16.85
C SER A 142 13.33 28.45 -16.03
N VAL A 143 13.29 28.83 -14.75
CA VAL A 143 12.20 28.45 -13.84
C VAL A 143 11.58 29.71 -13.29
N VAL A 144 10.26 29.79 -13.37
CA VAL A 144 9.49 30.96 -13.00
C VAL A 144 8.34 30.52 -12.10
N THR A 145 8.30 31.03 -10.87
CA THR A 145 7.32 30.64 -9.86
C THR A 145 6.63 31.88 -9.30
N ARG A 146 5.42 31.73 -8.76
CA ARG A 146 4.81 32.83 -7.99
C ARG A 146 5.63 33.12 -6.73
N ASP A 147 5.61 34.37 -6.27
CA ASP A 147 6.34 34.85 -5.08
C ASP A 147 6.04 34.03 -3.81
N GLU A 148 4.84 33.46 -3.74
CA GLU A 148 4.36 32.63 -2.61
C GLU A 148 4.98 31.21 -2.58
N VAL A 149 5.70 30.82 -3.63
CA VAL A 149 6.33 29.50 -3.75
C VAL A 149 7.78 29.60 -3.30
N GLY A 150 8.13 28.87 -2.24
CA GLY A 150 9.51 28.83 -1.75
C GLY A 150 10.48 28.23 -2.78
N ALA A 151 11.76 28.58 -2.70
CA ALA A 151 12.78 28.03 -3.60
C ALA A 151 12.97 26.51 -3.39
N TYR A 152 13.24 25.78 -4.48
CA TYR A 152 13.37 24.32 -4.44
C TYR A 152 14.47 23.76 -5.36
N LYS A 153 15.09 22.67 -4.90
CA LYS A 153 16.13 21.92 -5.61
C LYS A 153 15.55 21.12 -6.81
N PRO A 154 16.39 20.69 -7.78
CA PRO A 154 17.77 21.15 -8.00
C PRO A 154 17.76 22.63 -8.41
N TYR A 155 18.76 23.39 -8.00
CA TYR A 155 18.83 24.81 -8.35
C TYR A 155 19.50 24.99 -9.72
N LEU A 156 19.19 26.11 -10.39
CA LEU A 156 19.73 26.42 -11.73
C LEU A 156 21.12 27.05 -11.70
N TRP A 157 21.61 27.50 -10.54
CA TRP A 157 22.88 28.25 -10.43
C TRP A 157 24.13 27.44 -10.81
N GLU A 158 24.04 26.12 -10.87
CA GLU A 158 25.15 25.25 -11.31
C GLU A 158 25.13 25.03 -12.83
N GLN A 159 23.94 25.03 -13.45
CA GLN A 159 23.77 24.76 -14.88
C GLN A 159 22.35 25.16 -15.35
N SER A 160 22.26 26.09 -16.30
CA SER A 160 21.00 26.47 -16.97
C SER A 160 20.85 25.87 -18.37
N VAL A 161 21.91 25.28 -18.91
CA VAL A 161 21.94 24.72 -20.27
C VAL A 161 22.23 23.22 -20.20
N PHE A 162 21.35 22.43 -20.81
CA PHE A 162 21.41 20.97 -20.79
C PHE A 162 21.46 20.42 -22.21
N ASP A 163 22.24 19.38 -22.42
CA ASP A 163 22.17 18.58 -23.64
C ASP A 163 21.18 17.42 -23.44
N LYS A 164 20.52 16.98 -24.52
CA LYS A 164 19.63 15.80 -24.48
C LYS A 164 20.35 14.60 -23.86
N GLY A 165 19.77 14.02 -22.83
CA GLY A 165 20.28 12.80 -22.20
C GLY A 165 19.62 12.45 -20.86
N PRO A 166 20.03 11.32 -20.24
CA PRO A 166 19.45 10.84 -18.97
C PRO A 166 19.59 11.84 -17.82
N MET A 167 20.69 12.60 -17.78
CA MET A 167 20.93 13.61 -16.74
C MET A 167 19.92 14.76 -16.83
N PHE A 168 19.62 15.23 -18.04
CA PHE A 168 18.61 16.26 -18.23
C PHE A 168 17.21 15.76 -17.87
N ARG A 169 16.86 14.53 -18.26
CA ARG A 169 15.61 13.88 -17.84
C ARG A 169 15.48 13.84 -16.31
N GLU A 170 16.52 13.35 -15.62
CA GLU A 170 16.52 13.24 -14.16
C GLU A 170 16.37 14.60 -13.48
N TRP A 171 17.11 15.60 -13.96
CA TRP A 171 17.02 16.97 -13.48
C TRP A 171 15.60 17.54 -13.67
N LEU A 172 15.03 17.39 -14.86
CA LEU A 172 13.73 17.95 -15.24
C LEU A 172 12.59 17.32 -14.43
N LEU A 173 12.54 16.00 -14.33
CA LEU A 173 11.53 15.29 -13.54
C LEU A 173 11.64 15.61 -12.05
N THR A 174 12.87 15.68 -11.51
CA THR A 174 13.10 16.11 -10.13
C THR A 174 12.60 17.54 -9.91
N LYS A 175 12.89 18.44 -10.85
CA LYS A 175 12.49 19.85 -10.76
C LYS A 175 10.98 20.03 -10.83
N ILE A 176 10.28 19.26 -11.67
CA ILE A 176 8.82 19.22 -11.76
C ILE A 176 8.20 18.78 -10.42
N VAL A 177 8.64 17.63 -9.90
CA VAL A 177 8.11 17.07 -8.64
C VAL A 177 8.33 18.03 -7.48
N ASN A 178 9.53 18.60 -7.38
CA ASN A 178 9.86 19.56 -6.33
C ASN A 178 9.13 20.89 -6.50
N GLY A 179 8.89 21.34 -7.74
CA GLY A 179 8.07 22.52 -8.03
C GLY A 179 6.62 22.34 -7.61
N GLU A 180 6.02 21.18 -7.84
CA GLU A 180 4.66 20.87 -7.34
C GLU A 180 4.64 20.87 -5.81
N ARG A 181 5.63 20.21 -5.19
CA ARG A 181 5.72 20.12 -3.72
C ARG A 181 5.91 21.49 -3.06
N ALA A 182 6.80 22.32 -3.61
CA ALA A 182 7.02 23.67 -3.14
C ALA A 182 5.78 24.54 -3.32
N SER A 183 5.03 24.34 -4.41
CA SER A 183 3.80 25.10 -4.65
C SER A 183 2.76 24.87 -3.54
N TYR A 184 2.77 23.74 -2.83
CA TYR A 184 1.84 23.50 -1.72
C TYR A 184 2.03 24.45 -0.53
N SER A 185 3.19 25.10 -0.38
CA SER A 185 3.38 26.11 0.66
C SER A 185 2.64 27.42 0.38
N ALA A 186 2.22 27.65 -0.87
CA ALA A 186 1.53 28.89 -1.23
C ALA A 186 0.18 28.99 -0.47
N PRO A 187 -0.19 30.17 0.07
CA PRO A 187 -1.40 30.37 0.89
C PRO A 187 -2.70 29.82 0.32
N LYS A 188 -2.86 29.79 -1.01
CA LYS A 188 -4.03 29.17 -1.64
C LYS A 188 -4.10 27.67 -1.34
N PHE A 189 -3.00 26.95 -1.55
CA PHE A 189 -2.95 25.51 -1.36
C PHE A 189 -2.79 25.13 0.11
N ALA A 190 -2.02 25.89 0.88
CA ALA A 190 -1.85 25.69 2.32
C ALA A 190 -3.19 25.77 3.07
N ARG A 191 -4.00 26.80 2.82
CA ARG A 191 -5.35 26.91 3.43
C ARG A 191 -6.28 25.76 3.04
N MET A 192 -6.17 25.31 1.79
CA MET A 192 -6.97 24.19 1.30
C MET A 192 -6.55 22.87 1.96
N GLN A 193 -5.24 22.63 2.11
CA GLN A 193 -4.70 21.49 2.84
C GLN A 193 -5.05 21.53 4.32
N GLU A 194 -4.95 22.70 4.95
CA GLU A 194 -5.29 22.89 6.36
C GLU A 194 -6.78 22.60 6.61
N ARG A 195 -7.67 23.14 5.79
CA ARG A 195 -9.11 22.83 5.88
C ARG A 195 -9.38 21.33 5.74
N THR A 196 -8.72 20.69 4.77
CA THR A 196 -8.87 19.23 4.55
C THR A 196 -8.37 18.45 5.74
N ARG A 197 -7.18 18.81 6.25
CA ARG A 197 -6.57 18.17 7.41
C ARG A 197 -7.44 18.32 8.65
N SER A 198 -7.97 19.52 8.90
CA SER A 198 -8.87 19.78 10.02
C SER A 198 -10.16 18.96 9.91
N GLN A 199 -10.80 18.95 8.74
CA GLN A 199 -12.01 18.13 8.53
C GLN A 199 -11.72 16.64 8.71
N MET A 200 -10.62 16.13 8.13
CA MET A 200 -10.22 14.73 8.30
C MET A 200 -9.97 14.39 9.76
N LEU A 201 -9.33 15.28 10.53
CA LEU A 201 -9.09 15.08 11.95
C LEU A 201 -10.37 15.13 12.76
N GLU A 202 -11.27 16.08 12.48
CA GLU A 202 -12.59 16.18 13.11
C GLU A 202 -13.42 14.92 12.85
N ASP A 203 -13.44 14.45 11.61
CA ASP A 203 -14.13 13.22 11.23
C ASP A 203 -13.48 12.01 11.93
N ILE A 204 -12.15 11.93 12.04
CA ILE A 204 -11.45 10.86 12.77
C ILE A 204 -11.84 10.89 14.25
N VAL A 205 -11.83 12.06 14.89
CA VAL A 205 -12.20 12.22 16.30
C VAL A 205 -13.66 11.85 16.52
N ALA A 206 -14.58 12.34 15.69
CA ALA A 206 -16.01 12.02 15.78
C ALA A 206 -16.27 10.52 15.57
N ASN A 207 -15.57 9.91 14.61
CA ASN A 207 -15.63 8.48 14.35
C ASN A 207 -15.10 7.65 15.53
N LEU A 208 -13.95 8.03 16.09
CA LEU A 208 -13.37 7.36 17.26
C LEU A 208 -14.28 7.51 18.50
N GLN A 209 -14.87 8.67 18.71
CA GLN A 209 -15.81 8.92 19.80
C GLN A 209 -17.07 8.06 19.65
N ASN A 210 -17.66 8.04 18.45
CA ASN A 210 -18.81 7.19 18.15
C ASN A 210 -18.49 5.70 18.31
N HIS A 211 -17.28 5.29 17.90
CA HIS A 211 -16.80 3.93 18.12
C HIS A 211 -16.68 3.58 19.61
N ALA A 212 -16.14 4.48 20.41
CA ALA A 212 -16.00 4.29 21.85
C ALA A 212 -17.37 4.17 22.55
N GLU A 213 -18.37 4.91 22.09
CA GLU A 213 -19.72 4.93 22.70
C GLU A 213 -20.62 3.79 22.24
N THR A 214 -20.56 3.40 20.97
CA THR A 214 -21.52 2.46 20.37
C THR A 214 -20.92 1.10 20.03
N GLY A 215 -19.59 0.95 20.12
CA GLY A 215 -18.87 -0.22 19.63
C GLY A 215 -18.92 -0.39 18.10
N GLN A 216 -19.62 0.49 17.37
CA GLN A 216 -19.69 0.45 15.92
C GLN A 216 -18.36 0.93 15.35
N ILE A 217 -17.70 0.08 14.57
CA ILE A 217 -16.44 0.44 13.90
C ILE A 217 -16.75 1.62 12.98
N PRO A 218 -15.94 2.69 12.98
CA PRO A 218 -16.05 3.73 11.96
C PRO A 218 -16.05 3.05 10.61
N LYS A 219 -17.09 3.26 9.80
CA LYS A 219 -17.10 2.70 8.43
C LYS A 219 -15.76 3.08 7.82
N PRO A 220 -14.96 2.12 7.31
CA PRO A 220 -13.66 2.43 6.75
C PRO A 220 -13.90 3.55 5.75
N TYR A 221 -13.15 4.65 5.90
CA TYR A 221 -13.24 5.77 4.98
C TYR A 221 -13.22 5.19 3.57
N ARG A 222 -14.39 5.18 2.91
CA ARG A 222 -14.46 4.71 1.54
C ARG A 222 -13.55 5.66 0.80
N ARG A 223 -12.44 5.13 0.27
CA ARG A 223 -11.48 5.84 -0.57
C ARG A 223 -12.15 6.57 -1.76
N GLY A 224 -13.43 6.26 -2.03
CA GLY A 224 -14.30 6.93 -3.01
C GLY A 224 -15.29 7.99 -2.48
N SER A 225 -15.41 8.24 -1.17
CA SER A 225 -16.38 9.20 -0.60
C SER A 225 -15.78 10.55 -0.18
N TRP A 226 -14.48 10.61 0.12
CA TRP A 226 -13.75 11.87 0.24
C TRP A 226 -12.37 11.68 -0.39
N ARG A 227 -12.11 12.44 -1.46
CA ARG A 227 -10.82 12.47 -2.13
C ARG A 227 -9.89 13.38 -1.31
N PRO A 228 -8.69 12.94 -0.88
CA PRO A 228 -7.68 13.85 -0.31
C PRO A 228 -7.49 15.01 -1.27
N ILE A 229 -7.41 16.26 -0.83
CA ILE A 229 -7.45 17.44 -1.73
C ILE A 229 -6.08 17.69 -2.44
N GLY A 230 -5.42 16.61 -2.84
CA GLY A 230 -4.51 16.53 -4.01
C GLY A 230 -5.08 15.63 -5.14
N HIS A 231 -6.10 14.83 -4.81
CA HIS A 231 -7.00 14.05 -5.66
C HIS A 231 -8.34 14.79 -5.85
N MET A 232 -8.39 16.12 -5.91
CA MET A 232 -9.66 16.84 -6.09
C MET A 232 -10.39 16.58 -7.42
N ARG A 233 -9.91 15.65 -8.25
CA ARG A 233 -10.66 15.07 -9.36
C ARG A 233 -10.37 13.57 -9.41
N PRO A 234 -11.14 12.77 -10.16
CA PRO A 234 -10.61 11.53 -10.73
C PRO A 234 -9.11 11.72 -11.03
N SER A 235 -8.30 10.66 -10.82
CA SER A 235 -7.11 10.45 -11.65
C SER A 235 -7.44 10.98 -13.04
N SER A 236 -6.51 11.72 -13.67
CA SER A 236 -6.85 12.33 -14.97
C SER A 236 -7.59 11.27 -15.78
N PRO A 237 -8.74 11.54 -16.41
CA PRO A 237 -9.38 10.53 -17.23
C PRO A 237 -8.38 9.85 -18.19
N LEU A 238 -7.29 10.56 -18.51
CA LEU A 238 -6.10 10.04 -19.16
C LEU A 238 -5.27 9.07 -18.31
N LEU A 239 -4.99 9.36 -17.04
CA LEU A 239 -4.26 8.51 -16.09
C LEU A 239 -5.05 7.24 -15.73
N ASP A 240 -6.37 7.34 -15.56
CA ASP A 240 -7.25 6.16 -15.41
C ASP A 240 -7.21 5.27 -16.67
N SER A 241 -7.30 5.91 -17.84
CA SER A 241 -7.24 5.26 -19.14
C SER A 241 -5.90 4.57 -19.42
N VAL A 242 -4.80 5.13 -18.91
CA VAL A 242 -3.47 4.54 -18.92
C VAL A 242 -3.42 3.38 -17.94
N ARG A 243 -3.87 3.51 -16.70
CA ARG A 243 -3.87 2.39 -15.73
C ARG A 243 -4.54 1.13 -16.24
N ASP A 244 -5.63 1.26 -16.98
CA ASP A 244 -6.31 0.13 -17.64
C ASP A 244 -5.46 -0.57 -18.72
N GLN A 245 -4.36 0.03 -19.19
CA GLN A 245 -3.33 -0.61 -20.05
C GLN A 245 -2.21 -1.26 -19.25
N PHE A 246 -1.97 -0.82 -18.01
CA PHE A 246 -0.90 -1.31 -17.14
C PHE A 246 -1.38 -2.38 -16.15
N GLU A 247 -2.63 -2.89 -16.27
CA GLU A 247 -3.05 -4.16 -15.63
C GLU A 247 -2.05 -5.30 -15.94
N ASP A 248 -1.38 -5.23 -17.09
CA ASP A 248 -0.29 -6.15 -17.46
C ASP A 248 0.93 -6.05 -16.53
N TYR A 249 1.24 -4.89 -15.92
CA TYR A 249 2.35 -4.76 -14.97
C TYR A 249 2.03 -5.34 -13.59
N ASP A 250 0.78 -5.22 -13.13
CA ASP A 250 0.31 -5.95 -11.96
C ASP A 250 0.31 -7.46 -12.23
N GLN A 251 0.00 -7.86 -13.47
CA GLN A 251 0.10 -9.25 -13.89
C GLN A 251 1.56 -9.71 -14.00
N ILE A 252 2.47 -8.90 -14.51
CA ILE A 252 3.92 -9.15 -14.54
C ILE A 252 4.48 -9.22 -13.11
N ALA A 253 4.04 -8.35 -12.21
CA ALA A 253 4.43 -8.41 -10.80
C ALA A 253 3.93 -9.71 -10.17
N LYS A 254 2.67 -10.09 -10.38
CA LYS A 254 2.12 -11.37 -9.95
C LYS A 254 2.87 -12.56 -10.57
N ASP A 255 3.19 -12.50 -11.86
CA ASP A 255 3.89 -13.57 -12.58
C ASP A 255 5.34 -13.70 -12.11
N PHE A 256 6.04 -12.58 -11.92
CA PHE A 256 7.37 -12.52 -11.31
C PHE A 256 7.34 -13.10 -9.91
N THR A 257 6.35 -12.71 -9.11
CA THR A 257 6.17 -13.23 -7.76
C THR A 257 5.86 -14.74 -7.75
N ARG A 258 5.08 -15.24 -8.73
CA ARG A 258 4.81 -16.68 -8.90
C ARG A 258 6.06 -17.49 -9.25
N MET A 259 7.09 -16.89 -9.85
CA MET A 259 8.36 -17.59 -10.14
C MET A 259 9.08 -18.06 -8.87
N PHE A 260 8.79 -17.45 -7.71
CA PHE A 260 9.40 -17.83 -6.43
C PHE A 260 8.59 -18.87 -5.64
N LEU A 261 7.48 -19.36 -6.16
CA LEU A 261 6.71 -20.44 -5.53
C LEU A 261 7.48 -21.75 -5.62
N ASN A 262 7.46 -22.53 -4.53
CA ASN A 262 8.15 -23.82 -4.43
C ASN A 262 7.41 -24.95 -5.16
N THR A 263 7.26 -24.81 -6.49
CA THR A 263 6.75 -25.86 -7.39
C THR A 263 7.92 -26.51 -8.13
N GLU A 264 7.80 -27.80 -8.48
CA GLU A 264 8.86 -28.54 -9.17
C GLU A 264 9.32 -27.88 -10.48
N SER A 265 8.38 -27.30 -11.23
CA SER A 265 8.68 -26.54 -12.45
C SER A 265 9.50 -25.28 -12.18
N ASN A 266 9.17 -24.51 -11.14
CA ASN A 266 9.84 -23.25 -10.83
C ASN A 266 11.22 -23.48 -10.23
N THR A 267 11.37 -24.48 -9.36
CA THR A 267 12.66 -24.75 -8.70
C THR A 267 13.71 -25.25 -9.69
N LEU A 268 13.30 -25.94 -10.77
CA LEU A 268 14.17 -26.34 -11.87
C LEU A 268 14.45 -25.18 -12.84
N ALA A 269 13.41 -24.47 -13.29
CA ALA A 269 13.55 -23.42 -14.31
C ALA A 269 14.28 -22.16 -13.79
N ASN A 270 14.11 -21.84 -12.51
CA ASN A 270 14.61 -20.61 -11.89
C ASN A 270 15.66 -20.89 -10.81
N ALA A 271 16.38 -22.01 -10.89
CA ALA A 271 17.36 -22.42 -9.88
C ALA A 271 18.38 -21.31 -9.54
N GLN A 272 18.81 -20.51 -10.53
CA GLN A 272 19.74 -19.39 -10.30
C GLN A 272 19.21 -18.24 -9.43
N LEU A 273 17.89 -18.15 -9.22
CA LEU A 273 17.28 -17.09 -8.42
C LEU A 273 17.26 -17.40 -6.91
N PHE A 274 17.37 -18.67 -6.54
CA PHE A 274 17.30 -19.12 -5.15
C PHE A 274 18.71 -19.29 -4.56
N ASP A 275 18.98 -18.61 -3.46
CA ASP A 275 20.30 -18.56 -2.81
C ASP A 275 20.33 -19.22 -1.42
N VAL A 276 19.18 -19.75 -0.97
CA VAL A 276 19.05 -20.53 0.26
C VAL A 276 18.20 -21.78 0.08
N VAL A 277 18.57 -22.82 0.82
CA VAL A 277 17.89 -24.11 0.88
C VAL A 277 17.48 -24.41 2.32
N PHE A 278 16.23 -24.80 2.53
CA PHE A 278 15.68 -25.27 3.79
C PHE A 278 15.44 -26.78 3.72
N LEU A 279 16.04 -27.51 4.65
CA LEU A 279 15.81 -28.94 4.86
C LEU A 279 14.78 -29.09 5.98
N VAL A 280 13.52 -29.30 5.59
CA VAL A 280 12.37 -29.21 6.49
C VAL A 280 11.87 -30.59 6.92
N GLY A 281 11.59 -30.71 8.21
CA GLY A 281 10.96 -31.88 8.82
C GLY A 281 11.89 -32.64 9.77
N GLN A 282 11.28 -33.36 10.71
CA GLN A 282 11.96 -34.17 11.72
C GLN A 282 12.29 -35.59 11.24
N SER A 283 11.77 -35.99 10.08
CA SER A 283 11.92 -37.34 9.56
C SER A 283 13.29 -37.56 8.89
N LYS A 284 13.69 -38.82 8.70
CA LYS A 284 14.91 -39.18 7.93
C LYS A 284 14.86 -38.65 6.49
N GLN A 285 13.66 -38.49 5.93
CA GLN A 285 13.45 -37.81 4.65
C GLN A 285 13.01 -36.38 4.91
N LYS A 286 13.95 -35.44 4.76
CA LYS A 286 13.68 -34.00 4.85
C LYS A 286 13.23 -33.49 3.49
N ALA A 287 12.18 -32.66 3.48
CA ALA A 287 11.77 -31.97 2.27
C ALA A 287 12.75 -30.83 1.99
N LYS A 288 13.17 -30.70 0.74
CA LYS A 288 14.04 -29.62 0.29
C LYS A 288 13.18 -28.49 -0.27
N LEU A 289 13.22 -27.33 0.37
CA LEU A 289 12.56 -26.10 -0.07
C LEU A 289 13.61 -25.03 -0.34
N VAL A 290 13.34 -24.12 -1.27
CA VAL A 290 14.30 -23.09 -1.72
C VAL A 290 13.72 -21.70 -1.55
N GLY A 291 14.59 -20.74 -1.23
CA GLY A 291 14.21 -19.37 -0.91
C GLY A 291 15.14 -18.31 -1.47
N VAL A 292 14.67 -17.07 -1.45
CA VAL A 292 15.48 -15.88 -1.80
C VAL A 292 15.77 -15.08 -0.53
N ARG A 293 17.00 -15.17 -0.04
CA ARG A 293 17.46 -14.61 1.24
C ARG A 293 17.06 -13.16 1.42
N ALA A 294 17.24 -12.35 0.38
CA ALA A 294 16.93 -10.93 0.39
C ALA A 294 15.44 -10.65 0.59
N ILE A 295 14.56 -11.46 0.00
CA ILE A 295 13.10 -11.30 0.14
C ILE A 295 12.69 -11.72 1.55
N LEU A 296 13.18 -12.87 2.03
CA LEU A 296 12.85 -13.40 3.35
C LEU A 296 13.29 -12.45 4.48
N GLY A 297 14.54 -11.94 4.41
CA GLY A 297 15.08 -11.03 5.42
C GLY A 297 14.43 -9.65 5.45
N VAL A 298 13.78 -9.20 4.37
CA VAL A 298 13.01 -7.95 4.36
C VAL A 298 11.62 -8.15 4.98
N ARG A 299 11.05 -9.35 4.87
CA ARG A 299 9.68 -9.66 5.28
C ARG A 299 9.56 -10.26 6.67
N SER A 300 10.65 -10.78 7.23
CA SER A 300 10.68 -11.30 8.60
C SER A 300 12.00 -10.96 9.26
N ARG A 301 11.90 -10.38 10.45
CA ARG A 301 13.06 -10.10 11.30
C ARG A 301 13.78 -11.38 11.72
N VAL A 302 13.05 -12.44 12.01
CA VAL A 302 13.62 -13.74 12.39
C VAL A 302 14.44 -14.32 11.23
N PHE A 303 13.93 -14.23 9.99
CA PHE A 303 14.72 -14.60 8.81
C PHE A 303 15.91 -13.66 8.60
N GLN A 304 15.78 -12.35 8.87
CA GLN A 304 16.91 -11.42 8.80
C GLN A 304 18.04 -11.81 9.76
N GLU A 305 17.71 -12.11 11.01
CA GLU A 305 18.64 -12.55 12.05
C GLU A 305 19.25 -13.93 11.75
N MET A 306 18.43 -14.86 11.27
CA MET A 306 18.85 -16.21 10.88
C MET A 306 19.82 -16.18 9.68
N LEU A 307 19.51 -15.37 8.66
CA LEU A 307 20.21 -15.40 7.37
C LEU A 307 21.38 -14.42 7.27
N TYR A 308 21.38 -13.33 8.05
CA TYR A 308 22.41 -12.28 7.99
C TYR A 308 23.11 -12.03 9.33
N GLY A 309 22.59 -12.55 10.45
CA GLY A 309 23.18 -12.35 11.79
C GLY A 309 22.98 -10.96 12.38
N ILE A 310 22.13 -10.12 11.79
CA ILE A 310 21.92 -8.74 12.24
C ILE A 310 20.87 -8.72 13.36
N GLN A 311 21.28 -8.56 14.61
CA GLN A 311 20.36 -8.22 15.71
C GLN A 311 19.99 -6.74 15.63
N THR A 312 18.74 -6.44 15.28
CA THR A 312 18.24 -5.06 15.31
C THR A 312 17.89 -4.70 16.76
N GLY A 313 18.69 -3.86 17.43
CA GLY A 313 18.54 -3.49 18.85
C GLY A 313 17.28 -2.70 19.24
N PHE A 314 16.22 -2.70 18.42
CA PHE A 314 14.93 -2.11 18.74
C PHE A 314 13.91 -3.24 18.90
N GLY A 315 13.47 -3.51 20.13
CA GLY A 315 12.29 -4.32 20.38
C GLY A 315 11.05 -3.57 19.88
N SER A 316 10.33 -4.14 18.91
CA SER A 316 8.95 -3.73 18.68
C SER A 316 8.15 -4.12 19.93
N PRO A 317 7.19 -3.29 20.41
CA PRO A 317 6.29 -3.73 21.46
C PRO A 317 5.60 -5.02 20.98
N GLN A 318 5.78 -6.10 21.73
CA GLN A 318 5.02 -7.32 21.50
C GLN A 318 3.56 -6.99 21.76
N VAL A 319 2.78 -6.83 20.69
CA VAL A 319 1.33 -6.66 20.79
C VAL A 319 0.78 -8.01 21.24
N PRO A 320 0.16 -8.11 22.42
CA PRO A 320 -0.39 -9.38 22.89
C PRO A 320 -1.39 -9.94 21.87
N VAL A 321 -1.39 -11.25 21.67
CA VAL A 321 -2.28 -11.89 20.69
C VAL A 321 -3.76 -11.64 21.02
N ALA A 322 -4.10 -11.53 22.31
CA ALA A 322 -5.41 -11.03 22.77
C ALA A 322 -5.80 -9.64 22.20
N GLU A 323 -4.83 -8.73 22.01
CA GLU A 323 -5.05 -7.41 21.41
C GLU A 323 -5.21 -7.50 19.88
N LEU A 324 -4.53 -8.45 19.23
CA LEU A 324 -4.74 -8.77 17.80
C LEU A 324 -6.12 -9.39 17.55
N LEU A 325 -6.60 -10.24 18.46
CA LEU A 325 -7.93 -10.85 18.42
C LEU A 325 -9.07 -9.86 18.70
N ALA A 326 -8.79 -8.80 19.46
CA ALA A 326 -9.72 -7.72 19.75
C ALA A 326 -9.86 -6.70 18.59
N ARG A 327 -8.95 -6.73 17.59
CA ARG A 327 -8.98 -5.82 16.44
C ARG A 327 -10.04 -6.24 15.41
N PRO A 328 -10.90 -5.32 14.94
CA PRO A 328 -11.86 -5.63 13.89
C PRO A 328 -11.23 -5.66 12.49
N VAL A 329 -11.89 -6.43 11.63
CA VAL A 329 -11.47 -6.99 10.33
C VAL A 329 -11.42 -5.95 9.19
N PRO A 330 -10.45 -6.04 8.24
CA PRO A 330 -10.60 -5.58 6.86
C PRO A 330 -11.16 -6.71 5.96
N THR A 331 -12.24 -6.46 5.23
CA THR A 331 -12.88 -7.43 4.32
C THR A 331 -11.99 -7.80 3.12
N LEU A 332 -11.78 -9.10 2.89
CA LEU A 332 -11.27 -9.69 1.65
C LEU A 332 -12.39 -9.71 0.59
N LEU A 333 -12.15 -9.05 -0.56
CA LEU A 333 -13.03 -9.14 -1.73
C LEU A 333 -12.76 -10.46 -2.46
N SER A 334 -13.79 -11.32 -2.56
CA SER A 334 -13.79 -12.44 -3.51
C SER A 334 -14.21 -11.98 -4.91
N PRO A 335 -13.72 -12.59 -5.99
CA PRO A 335 -14.03 -12.18 -7.36
C PRO A 335 -15.37 -12.78 -7.80
N GLN A 336 -16.41 -11.95 -7.93
CA GLN A 336 -17.62 -12.32 -8.68
C GLN A 336 -17.65 -11.59 -10.02
N GLN A 337 -17.81 -12.40 -11.07
CA GLN A 337 -18.01 -12.02 -12.46
C GLN A 337 -19.32 -11.23 -12.63
N SER A 338 -19.24 -9.99 -13.11
CA SER A 338 -20.30 -9.38 -13.93
C SER A 338 -19.85 -8.03 -14.54
N ARG A 339 -19.56 -8.04 -15.84
CA ARG A 339 -19.90 -6.93 -16.77
C ARG A 339 -21.03 -7.48 -17.67
N PRO A 340 -21.89 -6.67 -18.32
CA PRO A 340 -21.72 -5.24 -18.65
C PRO A 340 -22.96 -4.34 -18.45
N LYS A 341 -22.76 -3.02 -18.43
CA LYS A 341 -23.29 -2.06 -19.43
C LYS A 341 -23.04 -0.60 -18.98
N SER A 342 -22.31 0.11 -19.83
CA SER A 342 -22.11 1.56 -19.80
C SER A 342 -23.36 2.28 -20.29
N SER A 343 -23.84 3.26 -19.54
CA SER A 343 -24.68 4.34 -20.06
C SER A 343 -24.13 5.67 -19.53
N ASN A 344 -23.22 6.25 -20.32
CA ASN A 344 -22.88 7.66 -20.23
C ASN A 344 -23.85 8.41 -21.14
N PHE A 345 -24.94 8.94 -20.59
CA PHE A 345 -25.66 10.06 -21.17
C PHE A 345 -26.16 10.99 -20.08
N LEU A 346 -25.91 12.29 -20.27
CA LEU A 346 -26.43 13.37 -19.44
C LEU A 346 -27.96 13.35 -19.49
N GLN A 347 -28.61 13.33 -18.34
CA GLN A 347 -29.98 13.81 -18.19
C GLN A 347 -29.95 14.96 -17.18
N VAL A 348 -30.25 16.15 -17.69
CA VAL A 348 -30.61 17.34 -16.89
C VAL A 348 -32.13 17.39 -16.87
N PRO A 349 -32.75 17.60 -15.70
CA PRO A 349 -33.76 18.67 -15.68
C PRO A 349 -33.70 19.57 -14.43
N ASP A 350 -33.66 20.86 -14.75
CA ASP A 350 -34.32 22.04 -14.19
C ASP A 350 -34.17 22.50 -12.72
N ILE A 351 -33.71 23.75 -12.65
CA ILE A 351 -33.74 24.70 -11.54
C ILE A 351 -35.17 25.15 -11.30
N GLU A 352 -35.65 25.05 -10.05
CA GLU A 352 -36.53 26.03 -9.39
C GLU A 352 -36.79 25.59 -7.94
N SER A 353 -36.28 26.32 -6.93
CA SER A 353 -37.06 27.06 -5.91
C SER A 353 -36.42 26.85 -4.50
N PRO A 354 -36.78 27.59 -3.42
CA PRO A 354 -35.82 28.40 -2.64
C PRO A 354 -35.46 27.86 -1.24
N ARG A 355 -34.40 28.42 -0.64
CA ARG A 355 -33.95 28.18 0.75
C ARG A 355 -35.05 28.45 1.80
N PRO A 356 -35.00 27.74 2.95
CA PRO A 356 -35.41 28.30 4.24
C PRO A 356 -34.22 28.66 5.13
N LYS A 357 -34.50 29.61 6.03
CA LYS A 357 -33.64 30.27 7.02
C LYS A 357 -33.60 29.48 8.35
N SER A 358 -32.67 29.93 9.20
CA SER A 358 -32.60 29.88 10.67
C SER A 358 -32.20 28.57 11.37
N VAL A 359 -31.12 28.75 12.13
CA VAL A 359 -30.61 27.96 13.27
C VAL A 359 -31.60 27.99 14.44
N PRO A 360 -31.50 27.03 15.37
CA PRO A 360 -31.47 27.40 16.78
C PRO A 360 -30.19 26.95 17.50
N SER A 361 -29.83 27.75 18.49
CA SER A 361 -28.61 27.79 19.30
C SER A 361 -28.55 26.81 20.47
N SER A 362 -27.30 26.53 20.90
CA SER A 362 -26.81 26.20 22.26
C SER A 362 -26.56 24.71 22.59
N PRO A 363 -25.63 24.38 23.52
CA PRO A 363 -24.94 25.25 24.49
C PRO A 363 -23.40 25.23 24.44
N MET A 364 -22.85 26.34 24.93
CA MET A 364 -21.44 26.56 25.25
C MET A 364 -21.03 25.72 26.46
N VAL A 365 -19.88 25.05 26.38
CA VAL A 365 -19.07 24.70 27.56
C VAL A 365 -17.68 25.31 27.39
N LYS A 366 -17.23 25.94 28.47
CA LYS A 366 -16.16 26.94 28.58
C LYS A 366 -14.80 26.40 28.17
N ARG A 367 -14.07 27.22 27.39
CA ARG A 367 -12.61 27.14 27.23
C ARG A 367 -11.92 27.35 28.58
N ALA A 368 -10.86 26.58 28.81
CA ALA A 368 -9.73 26.98 29.63
C ALA A 368 -8.47 26.78 28.80
N PHE A 369 -7.97 27.86 28.18
CA PHE A 369 -6.55 28.20 28.10
C PHE A 369 -6.48 29.68 27.74
N SER A 370 -6.14 30.45 28.77
CA SER A 370 -5.92 31.88 28.73
C SER A 370 -4.54 32.18 28.15
N ARG A 371 -4.50 33.19 27.26
CA ARG A 371 -3.48 34.24 27.11
C ARG A 371 -2.08 33.78 26.66
N LEU A 372 -1.38 34.46 25.75
CA LEU A 372 -1.53 35.76 25.08
C LEU A 372 -1.31 35.51 23.57
N GLY A 373 -1.94 36.21 22.62
CA GLY A 373 -2.29 37.63 22.57
C GLY A 373 -1.69 38.14 21.25
N THR A 374 -2.44 38.18 20.15
CA THR A 374 -3.17 39.36 19.61
C THR A 374 -2.16 40.39 19.08
N ILE A 375 -2.27 40.89 17.85
CA ILE A 375 -3.17 42.00 17.51
C ILE A 375 -3.47 42.02 15.99
N THR A 376 -4.77 41.85 15.69
CA THR A 376 -5.66 42.51 14.70
C THR A 376 -5.15 42.80 13.27
N ALA A 377 -5.81 42.31 12.21
CA ALA A 377 -7.15 42.72 11.70
C ALA A 377 -7.21 44.22 11.33
N GLY A 378 -7.71 44.66 10.17
CA GLY A 378 -8.33 44.00 9.02
C GLY A 378 -9.03 45.05 8.14
N TRP A 379 -9.84 44.55 7.20
CA TRP A 379 -10.94 45.24 6.47
C TRP A 379 -10.49 46.35 5.48
N GLY A 380 -11.01 46.51 4.26
CA GLY A 380 -12.22 46.04 3.59
C GLY A 380 -12.79 47.20 2.75
N ARG A 381 -13.41 46.89 1.59
CA ARG A 381 -14.16 47.78 0.63
C ARG A 381 -13.32 48.57 -0.39
N SER A 382 -13.77 48.98 -1.58
CA SER A 382 -14.89 48.64 -2.50
C SER A 382 -14.85 49.63 -3.70
N ILE A 383 -14.95 49.14 -4.94
CA ILE A 383 -15.57 49.73 -6.17
C ILE A 383 -15.16 51.15 -6.64
N ARG A 384 -14.66 51.28 -7.90
CA ARG A 384 -15.32 51.98 -9.04
C ARG A 384 -14.57 51.83 -10.38
N LYS A 385 -15.35 51.77 -11.46
CA LYS A 385 -15.00 51.70 -12.89
C LYS A 385 -14.36 53.01 -13.40
N HIS A 386 -13.34 52.93 -14.26
CA HIS A 386 -13.35 53.60 -15.58
C HIS A 386 -12.29 53.06 -16.55
N ASN A 387 -12.59 53.25 -17.84
CA ASN A 387 -11.99 52.73 -19.05
C ASN A 387 -10.58 53.25 -19.42
N ALA A 388 -9.91 52.41 -20.22
CA ALA A 388 -9.02 52.68 -21.36
C ALA A 388 -7.58 53.20 -21.17
N GLN A 389 -6.67 52.41 -21.76
CA GLN A 389 -5.44 52.79 -22.46
C GLN A 389 -4.29 53.41 -21.66
N GLN A 390 -3.46 52.54 -21.06
CA GLN A 390 -1.98 52.51 -21.17
C GLN A 390 -1.44 51.49 -20.16
N LEU A 391 -0.57 50.58 -20.60
CA LEU A 391 0.18 49.71 -19.69
C LEU A 391 1.11 50.59 -18.84
N SER A 392 0.84 50.67 -17.53
CA SER A 392 1.66 51.45 -16.61
C SER A 392 2.95 50.70 -16.26
N ALA A 393 3.97 51.46 -15.88
CA ALA A 393 5.32 50.97 -15.53
C ALA A 393 5.38 50.12 -14.24
N GLU A 394 4.25 49.81 -13.59
CA GLU A 394 4.21 49.01 -12.36
C GLU A 394 4.28 47.49 -12.59
N ASP A 395 3.90 46.99 -13.78
CA ASP A 395 4.01 45.55 -14.09
C ASP A 395 5.46 45.09 -14.31
N LYS A 396 6.41 46.02 -14.45
CA LYS A 396 7.85 45.74 -14.63
C LYS A 396 8.62 45.51 -13.33
N LYS A 397 8.01 45.65 -12.15
CA LYS A 397 8.72 45.55 -10.86
C LYS A 397 8.48 44.27 -10.04
N LYS A 398 7.78 43.26 -10.58
CA LYS A 398 7.53 41.99 -9.86
C LYS A 398 8.56 40.88 -10.04
N TRP A 399 9.65 41.12 -10.76
CA TRP A 399 10.61 40.08 -11.13
C TRP A 399 12.06 40.56 -11.09
N ALA A 400 12.52 41.03 -9.93
CA ALA A 400 13.94 41.33 -9.72
C ALA A 400 14.59 40.21 -8.89
N SER A 401 15.56 39.52 -9.48
CA SER A 401 16.46 38.58 -8.81
C SER A 401 17.81 39.25 -8.62
N SER A 402 18.32 39.28 -7.40
CA SER A 402 19.75 39.51 -7.15
C SER A 402 20.17 38.84 -5.84
N GLN A 403 20.92 37.74 -5.95
CA GLN A 403 22.05 37.52 -5.04
C GLN A 403 23.05 36.56 -5.69
N ASP A 404 24.18 37.13 -6.05
CA ASP A 404 25.35 36.46 -6.58
C ASP A 404 26.22 36.01 -5.40
N CYS A 405 26.60 34.74 -5.36
CA CYS A 405 27.41 34.15 -4.29
C CYS A 405 28.45 33.18 -4.89
N SER A 406 29.32 33.66 -5.78
CA SER A 406 30.59 32.99 -6.03
C SER A 406 31.58 33.36 -4.93
N ASN A 407 31.88 32.43 -4.01
CA ASN A 407 33.23 32.18 -3.47
C ASN A 407 33.18 31.23 -2.26
N LYS A 408 33.65 29.99 -2.47
CA LYS A 408 34.66 29.31 -1.63
C LYS A 408 34.91 27.90 -2.18
N GLU A 409 35.94 27.78 -3.01
CA GLU A 409 36.68 26.53 -3.18
C GLU A 409 37.63 26.32 -1.99
N GLY A 410 37.89 25.06 -1.65
CA GLY A 410 38.79 24.71 -0.54
C GLY A 410 39.16 23.23 -0.45
N LYS A 411 39.98 22.77 -1.40
CA LYS A 411 41.11 21.81 -1.31
C LYS A 411 40.91 20.32 -0.94
N ASP A 412 41.46 19.52 -1.86
CA ASP A 412 41.79 18.09 -1.84
C ASP A 412 42.76 17.62 -0.75
N LYS A 413 42.79 16.29 -0.54
CA LYS A 413 44.02 15.53 -0.28
C LYS A 413 43.90 14.07 -0.77
N GLU A 414 44.80 13.70 -1.69
CA GLU A 414 45.08 12.35 -2.20
C GLU A 414 46.01 11.54 -1.27
N GLY A 415 45.97 10.20 -1.39
CA GLY A 415 47.00 9.27 -0.90
C GLY A 415 46.84 7.83 -1.46
N LYS A 416 47.88 7.34 -2.17
CA LYS A 416 48.18 5.96 -2.65
C LYS A 416 48.46 4.99 -1.48
N ASP A 417 48.39 3.63 -1.49
CA ASP A 417 48.75 2.59 -2.48
C ASP A 417 48.23 1.15 -2.08
N LYS A 418 48.02 0.30 -3.10
CA LYS A 418 48.19 -1.19 -3.23
C LYS A 418 47.22 -2.28 -2.64
N PRO A 419 47.16 -3.49 -3.27
CA PRO A 419 45.95 -4.32 -3.41
C PRO A 419 45.92 -5.60 -2.55
N THR A 420 44.74 -6.00 -2.07
CA THR A 420 44.52 -7.30 -1.41
C THR A 420 43.21 -7.98 -1.87
N ALA A 421 43.36 -9.27 -2.18
CA ALA A 421 42.42 -10.38 -2.30
C ALA A 421 40.93 -10.10 -2.61
N ALA A 422 40.49 -10.65 -3.76
CA ALA A 422 39.13 -10.89 -4.23
C ALA A 422 38.02 -10.72 -3.17
N GLN A 423 37.42 -9.52 -3.16
CA GLN A 423 36.18 -9.23 -2.44
C GLN A 423 35.01 -9.80 -3.27
N LEU A 424 34.28 -10.78 -2.72
CA LEU A 424 32.95 -11.09 -3.21
C LEU A 424 32.04 -9.87 -2.97
N PRO A 425 31.32 -9.37 -3.98
CA PRO A 425 30.48 -8.19 -3.83
C PRO A 425 29.32 -8.49 -2.88
N VAL A 426 29.30 -7.81 -1.73
CA VAL A 426 28.12 -7.79 -0.85
C VAL A 426 27.05 -6.93 -1.53
N PRO A 427 25.86 -7.47 -1.84
CA PRO A 427 24.78 -6.67 -2.41
C PRO A 427 24.40 -5.57 -1.41
N ARG A 428 24.53 -4.30 -1.82
CA ARG A 428 24.02 -3.17 -1.04
C ARG A 428 22.50 -3.11 -1.14
N LEU A 429 21.82 -4.00 -0.41
CA LEU A 429 20.42 -3.79 -0.06
C LEU A 429 20.33 -2.53 0.80
N SER A 430 19.43 -1.60 0.47
CA SER A 430 19.15 -0.36 1.23
C SER A 430 18.64 -0.59 2.66
N VAL A 431 18.61 -1.85 3.11
CA VAL A 431 18.11 -2.33 4.39
C VAL A 431 19.26 -2.65 5.35
N CYS A 432 20.50 -2.79 4.84
CA CYS A 432 21.70 -2.97 5.63
C CYS A 432 22.55 -1.69 5.56
N ALA A 433 22.13 -0.66 6.30
CA ALA A 433 22.86 0.62 6.36
C ALA A 433 24.31 0.46 6.85
N ASP A 434 24.60 -0.63 7.59
CA ASP A 434 25.93 -0.96 8.10
C ASP A 434 26.39 -2.34 7.61
N ALA A 435 27.06 -2.40 6.45
CA ALA A 435 27.67 -3.63 5.93
C ALA A 435 28.66 -4.29 6.92
N GLN A 436 29.13 -3.55 7.93
CA GLN A 436 30.02 -4.02 9.00
C GLN A 436 29.32 -4.86 10.09
N LYS A 437 27.97 -4.85 10.15
CA LYS A 437 27.18 -5.62 11.14
C LYS A 437 26.71 -6.99 10.61
N VAL A 438 27.04 -7.34 9.37
CA VAL A 438 26.66 -8.62 8.76
C VAL A 438 27.64 -9.70 9.19
N ASP A 439 27.12 -10.81 9.71
CA ASP A 439 27.93 -11.98 10.03
C ASP A 439 28.31 -12.72 8.74
N ARG A 440 29.61 -12.68 8.41
CA ARG A 440 30.15 -13.32 7.20
C ARG A 440 30.01 -14.84 7.20
N ALA A 441 30.03 -15.48 8.38
CA ALA A 441 29.86 -16.93 8.48
C ALA A 441 28.41 -17.34 8.17
N LYS A 442 27.43 -16.58 8.69
CA LYS A 442 26.02 -16.79 8.37
C LYS A 442 25.67 -16.45 6.92
N LEU A 443 26.32 -15.44 6.35
CA LEU A 443 26.13 -15.10 4.94
C LEU A 443 26.65 -16.20 3.99
N ALA A 444 27.71 -16.92 4.39
CA ALA A 444 28.25 -18.05 3.63
C ALA A 444 27.39 -19.33 3.76
N GLN A 445 26.55 -19.44 4.80
CA GLN A 445 25.67 -20.59 5.00
C GLN A 445 24.48 -20.54 4.03
N THR A 446 24.40 -21.49 3.11
CA THR A 446 23.32 -21.61 2.12
C THR A 446 22.26 -22.64 2.49
N GLU A 447 22.53 -23.53 3.44
CA GLU A 447 21.60 -24.59 3.86
C GLU A 447 21.20 -24.47 5.34
N PHE A 448 19.91 -24.55 5.61
CA PHE A 448 19.31 -24.39 6.93
C PHE A 448 18.39 -25.58 7.25
N SER A 449 18.51 -26.16 8.44
CA SER A 449 17.60 -27.21 8.91
C SER A 449 16.43 -26.61 9.67
N ILE A 450 15.21 -26.96 9.27
CA ILE A 450 13.97 -26.57 9.97
C ILE A 450 13.33 -27.83 10.54
N ILE A 451 13.20 -27.89 11.86
CA ILE A 451 12.70 -29.08 12.57
C ILE A 451 11.38 -28.81 13.31
N GLU A 452 11.01 -27.54 13.44
CA GLU A 452 9.85 -27.07 14.19
C GLU A 452 8.54 -27.31 13.44
N PHE A 453 8.60 -27.37 12.11
CA PHE A 453 7.43 -27.42 11.24
C PHE A 453 7.55 -28.57 10.23
N ASP A 454 6.39 -29.08 9.83
CA ASP A 454 6.29 -30.00 8.71
C ASP A 454 6.52 -29.27 7.37
N PRO A 455 6.86 -30.01 6.29
CA PRO A 455 7.14 -29.43 4.98
C PRO A 455 6.01 -28.56 4.42
N ASP A 456 4.74 -28.95 4.62
CA ASP A 456 3.62 -28.23 4.01
C ASP A 456 3.37 -26.90 4.71
N THR A 457 3.40 -26.87 6.03
CA THR A 457 3.31 -25.64 6.81
C THR A 457 4.41 -24.65 6.42
N PHE A 458 5.67 -25.13 6.35
CA PHE A 458 6.79 -24.26 6.02
C PHE A 458 6.77 -23.80 4.55
N ARG A 459 6.30 -24.65 3.63
CA ARG A 459 6.11 -24.26 2.22
C ARG A 459 5.09 -23.13 2.08
N ILE A 460 3.94 -23.24 2.75
CA ILE A 460 2.90 -22.20 2.72
C ILE A 460 3.43 -20.88 3.31
N LEU A 461 4.19 -20.95 4.41
CA LEU A 461 4.86 -19.79 4.99
C LEU A 461 5.84 -19.15 4.00
N LEU A 462 6.64 -19.96 3.30
CA LEU A 462 7.64 -19.49 2.36
C LEU A 462 7.00 -18.84 1.11
N ASP A 463 5.92 -19.45 0.62
CA ASP A 463 5.09 -18.89 -0.44
C ASP A 463 4.48 -17.54 0.00
N TYR A 464 4.03 -17.41 1.25
CA TYR A 464 3.58 -16.12 1.80
C TYR A 464 4.70 -15.08 1.84
N LEU A 465 5.91 -15.44 2.31
CA LEU A 465 7.03 -14.51 2.40
C LEU A 465 7.48 -14.00 1.03
N HIS A 466 7.49 -14.87 0.03
CA HIS A 466 7.82 -14.47 -1.34
C HIS A 466 6.71 -13.67 -2.00
N THR A 467 5.44 -14.03 -1.77
CA THR A 467 4.33 -13.50 -2.56
C THR A 467 3.45 -12.46 -1.88
N GLY A 468 3.54 -12.34 -0.55
CA GLY A 468 2.60 -11.57 0.25
C GLY A 468 1.20 -12.19 0.32
N SER A 469 1.00 -13.41 -0.17
CA SER A 469 -0.29 -14.10 -0.18
C SER A 469 -0.15 -15.60 -0.01
N CYS A 470 -1.10 -16.25 0.66
CA CYS A 470 -1.15 -17.70 0.75
C CYS A 470 -2.59 -18.19 0.93
N PRO A 471 -2.91 -19.42 0.47
CA PRO A 471 -4.21 -20.00 0.73
C PRO A 471 -4.36 -20.33 2.22
N LEU A 472 -5.49 -19.93 2.81
CA LEU A 472 -5.85 -20.28 4.18
C LEU A 472 -6.95 -21.34 4.16
N THR A 473 -6.75 -22.40 4.92
CA THR A 473 -7.74 -23.46 5.14
C THR A 473 -7.72 -23.85 6.61
N CYS A 474 -8.85 -24.33 7.16
CA CYS A 474 -8.91 -24.77 8.55
C CYS A 474 -7.92 -25.90 8.87
N SER A 475 -7.56 -26.74 7.88
CA SER A 475 -6.55 -27.79 8.03
C SER A 475 -5.12 -27.25 8.11
N THR A 476 -4.80 -26.13 7.46
CA THR A 476 -3.43 -25.58 7.44
C THR A 476 -3.18 -24.53 8.52
N ILE A 477 -4.24 -23.87 9.02
CA ILE A 477 -4.14 -22.84 10.06
C ILE A 477 -3.38 -23.28 11.32
N PRO A 478 -3.61 -24.48 11.90
CA PRO A 478 -2.90 -24.92 13.09
C PRO A 478 -1.38 -24.84 13.02
N GLY A 479 -0.77 -25.28 11.92
CA GLY A 479 0.69 -25.15 11.73
C GLY A 479 1.09 -23.73 11.38
N LEU A 480 0.32 -23.07 10.51
CA LEU A 480 0.66 -21.74 9.98
C LEU A 480 0.62 -20.64 11.04
N ILE A 481 -0.28 -20.74 12.03
CA ILE A 481 -0.37 -19.78 13.13
C ILE A 481 0.87 -19.83 14.03
N CYS A 482 1.36 -21.04 14.29
CA CYS A 482 2.59 -21.26 15.05
C CYS A 482 3.82 -20.82 14.27
N ALA A 483 3.84 -21.07 12.97
CA ALA A 483 4.90 -20.59 12.08
C ALA A 483 4.91 -19.05 12.01
N ALA A 484 3.74 -18.41 11.92
CA ALA A 484 3.63 -16.96 11.91
C ALA A 484 4.09 -16.32 13.22
N GLU A 485 3.77 -16.90 14.39
CA GLU A 485 4.31 -16.48 15.68
C GLU A 485 5.84 -16.68 15.75
N HIS A 486 6.32 -17.86 15.33
CA HIS A 486 7.74 -18.22 15.41
C HIS A 486 8.64 -17.33 14.55
N TYR A 487 8.18 -16.94 13.35
CA TYR A 487 8.93 -16.11 12.42
C TYR A 487 8.55 -14.61 12.47
N ASP A 488 7.81 -14.18 13.51
CA ASP A 488 7.42 -12.79 13.75
C ASP A 488 6.66 -12.15 12.56
N LEU A 489 5.52 -12.75 12.21
CA LEU A 489 4.64 -12.34 11.11
C LEU A 489 3.23 -11.99 11.62
N PRO A 490 3.05 -10.82 12.26
CA PRO A 490 1.79 -10.46 12.92
C PRO A 490 0.59 -10.34 11.96
N GLU A 491 0.82 -9.93 10.72
CA GLU A 491 -0.22 -9.78 9.70
C GLU A 491 -0.78 -11.14 9.26
N LEU A 492 0.09 -12.12 9.05
CA LEU A 492 -0.29 -13.49 8.73
C LEU A 492 -0.99 -14.17 9.92
N LEU A 493 -0.45 -13.96 11.12
CA LEU A 493 -1.05 -14.44 12.37
C LEU A 493 -2.49 -13.93 12.53
N GLN A 494 -2.71 -12.64 12.30
CA GLN A 494 -4.04 -12.03 12.35
C GLN A 494 -4.98 -12.60 11.27
N ALA A 495 -4.49 -12.79 10.05
CA ALA A 495 -5.28 -13.38 8.96
C ALA A 495 -5.71 -14.83 9.26
N CYS A 496 -4.82 -15.63 9.87
CA CYS A 496 -5.11 -17.01 10.26
C CYS A 496 -6.24 -17.09 11.30
N PHE A 497 -6.16 -16.28 12.37
CA PHE A 497 -7.21 -16.22 13.39
C PHE A 497 -8.54 -15.73 12.82
N HIS A 498 -8.47 -14.74 11.93
CA HIS A 498 -9.66 -14.23 11.28
C HIS A 498 -10.36 -15.29 10.45
N HIS A 499 -9.62 -16.00 9.61
CA HIS A 499 -10.14 -17.09 8.79
C HIS A 499 -10.68 -18.23 9.67
N ALA A 500 -9.97 -18.62 10.73
CA ALA A 500 -10.45 -19.60 11.69
C ALA A 500 -11.82 -19.18 12.26
N LYS A 501 -11.96 -17.95 12.74
CA LYS A 501 -13.21 -17.43 13.32
C LYS A 501 -14.39 -17.45 12.33
N GLN A 502 -14.14 -17.17 11.05
CA GLN A 502 -15.19 -17.14 10.02
C GLN A 502 -15.62 -18.52 9.52
N PHE A 503 -14.65 -19.44 9.42
CA PHE A 503 -14.85 -20.73 8.74
C PHE A 503 -14.81 -21.94 9.68
N LEU A 504 -14.73 -21.73 11.00
CA LEU A 504 -14.82 -22.81 11.98
C LEU A 504 -16.19 -23.48 11.92
N ARG A 505 -16.19 -24.79 11.68
CA ARG A 505 -17.37 -25.65 11.58
C ARG A 505 -17.09 -26.98 12.27
N ILE A 506 -18.13 -27.72 12.62
CA ILE A 506 -18.00 -28.97 13.40
C ILE A 506 -17.12 -30.00 12.69
N GLU A 507 -17.18 -30.07 11.36
CA GLU A 507 -16.45 -31.04 10.54
C GLU A 507 -14.93 -30.83 10.60
N VAL A 508 -14.46 -29.61 10.88
CA VAL A 508 -13.02 -29.29 10.91
C VAL A 508 -12.45 -29.23 12.33
N VAL A 509 -13.29 -29.19 13.37
CA VAL A 509 -12.86 -29.02 14.78
C VAL A 509 -11.89 -30.13 15.20
N CYS A 510 -12.26 -31.40 15.01
CA CYS A 510 -11.44 -32.52 15.47
C CYS A 510 -10.08 -32.56 14.76
N CYS A 511 -10.07 -32.31 13.45
CA CYS A 511 -8.84 -32.23 12.67
C CYS A 511 -7.92 -31.10 13.18
N MET A 512 -8.48 -29.92 13.46
CA MET A 512 -7.72 -28.78 13.98
C MET A 512 -7.14 -29.07 15.37
N LEU A 513 -7.91 -29.68 16.27
CA LEU A 513 -7.44 -30.04 17.61
C LEU A 513 -6.33 -31.09 17.57
N CYS A 514 -6.46 -32.12 16.71
CA CYS A 514 -5.39 -33.10 16.48
C CYS A 514 -4.09 -32.42 16.02
N SER A 515 -4.18 -31.46 15.09
CA SER A 515 -2.99 -30.76 14.61
C SER A 515 -2.38 -29.84 15.67
N LEU A 516 -3.20 -29.22 16.54
CA LEU A 516 -2.73 -28.28 17.57
C LEU A 516 -2.08 -28.97 18.78
N GLU A 517 -2.30 -30.26 18.98
CA GLU A 517 -1.75 -31.02 20.11
C GLU A 517 -0.22 -30.89 20.24
N ASN A 518 0.48 -30.82 19.11
CA ASN A 518 1.95 -30.69 19.09
C ASN A 518 2.43 -29.25 19.37
N TYR A 519 1.55 -28.26 19.29
CA TYR A 519 1.93 -26.83 19.29
C TYR A 519 1.40 -26.05 20.49
N TYR A 520 0.24 -26.41 21.04
CA TYR A 520 -0.49 -25.57 21.99
C TYR A 520 0.28 -25.24 23.26
N TRP A 521 1.17 -26.12 23.73
CA TRP A 521 2.01 -25.90 24.90
C TRP A 521 3.25 -25.03 24.61
N ARG A 522 3.64 -24.91 23.33
CA ARG A 522 4.85 -24.21 22.89
C ARG A 522 4.59 -22.79 22.39
N TYR A 523 3.41 -22.56 21.81
CA TYR A 523 3.05 -21.30 21.16
C TYR A 523 1.79 -20.70 21.77
N THR A 524 1.83 -19.40 22.05
CA THR A 524 0.72 -18.69 22.69
C THR A 524 -0.49 -18.65 21.75
N SER A 525 -0.27 -18.39 20.47
CA SER A 525 -1.32 -18.37 19.45
C SER A 525 -2.03 -19.72 19.30
N ALA A 526 -1.30 -20.83 19.44
CA ALA A 526 -1.89 -22.16 19.40
C ALA A 526 -2.81 -22.41 20.60
N SER A 527 -2.37 -22.01 21.81
CA SER A 527 -3.21 -22.04 23.02
C SER A 527 -4.48 -21.20 22.88
N GLU A 528 -4.38 -20.00 22.30
CA GLU A 528 -5.53 -19.14 22.05
C GLU A 528 -6.49 -19.74 21.01
N LEU A 529 -5.96 -20.35 19.95
CA LEU A 529 -6.77 -21.04 18.95
C LEU A 529 -7.49 -22.25 19.54
N VAL A 530 -6.83 -23.06 20.37
CA VAL A 530 -7.49 -24.14 21.13
C VAL A 530 -8.63 -23.59 21.98
N ASN A 531 -8.40 -22.51 22.72
CA ASN A 531 -9.45 -21.89 23.54
C ASN A 531 -10.64 -21.40 22.71
N MET A 532 -10.39 -20.78 21.56
CA MET A 532 -11.42 -20.35 20.62
C MET A 532 -12.24 -21.55 20.09
N ILE A 533 -11.58 -22.64 19.74
CA ILE A 533 -12.24 -23.87 19.29
C ILE A 533 -13.08 -24.48 20.42
N LEU A 534 -12.54 -24.55 21.64
CA LEU A 534 -13.29 -25.10 22.77
C LEU A 534 -14.53 -24.26 23.10
N ALA A 535 -14.43 -22.92 23.06
CA ALA A 535 -15.58 -22.04 23.24
C ALA A 535 -16.64 -22.23 22.13
N PHE A 536 -16.20 -22.49 20.90
CA PHE A 536 -17.10 -22.84 19.80
C PHE A 536 -17.86 -24.16 20.05
N VAL A 537 -17.19 -25.14 20.69
CA VAL A 537 -17.74 -26.46 21.01
C VAL A 537 -18.73 -26.43 22.16
N GLU A 538 -18.62 -25.49 23.11
CA GLU A 538 -19.49 -25.42 24.30
C GLU A 538 -20.98 -25.48 23.96
N THR A 539 -21.43 -24.76 22.92
CA THR A 539 -22.84 -24.72 22.48
C THR A 539 -23.20 -25.79 21.45
N ARG A 540 -22.24 -26.61 21.00
CA ARG A 540 -22.39 -27.57 19.89
C ARG A 540 -21.83 -28.96 20.18
N ALA A 541 -21.58 -29.26 21.45
CA ALA A 541 -20.93 -30.50 21.88
C ALA A 541 -21.65 -31.77 21.37
N TYR A 542 -22.98 -31.76 21.36
CA TYR A 542 -23.77 -32.90 20.87
C TYR A 542 -23.45 -33.22 19.40
N ALA A 543 -23.41 -32.20 18.53
CA ALA A 543 -23.07 -32.39 17.12
C ALA A 543 -21.63 -32.92 16.95
N LEU A 544 -20.69 -32.41 17.75
CA LEU A 544 -19.30 -32.90 17.75
C LEU A 544 -19.21 -34.37 18.16
N PHE A 545 -19.93 -34.80 19.21
CA PHE A 545 -19.87 -36.19 19.68
C PHE A 545 -20.43 -37.20 18.68
N THR A 546 -21.29 -36.75 17.77
CA THR A 546 -21.84 -37.61 16.70
C THR A 546 -20.89 -37.77 15.52
N THR A 547 -19.80 -36.98 15.42
CA THR A 547 -18.87 -37.11 14.30
C THR A 547 -17.91 -38.27 14.51
N PRO A 548 -17.56 -39.03 13.45
CA PRO A 548 -16.59 -40.11 13.56
C PRO A 548 -15.19 -39.60 13.90
N GLU A 549 -14.83 -38.37 13.50
CA GLU A 549 -13.55 -37.73 13.79
C GLU A 549 -13.36 -37.43 15.28
N PHE A 550 -14.43 -37.37 16.09
CA PHE A 550 -14.29 -37.24 17.54
C PHE A 550 -13.51 -38.42 18.13
N LEU A 551 -13.67 -39.62 17.57
CA LEU A 551 -13.00 -40.83 18.04
C LEU A 551 -11.49 -40.83 17.76
N THR A 552 -11.00 -39.94 16.89
CA THR A 552 -9.56 -39.84 16.57
C THR A 552 -8.80 -38.89 17.49
N LEU A 553 -9.50 -38.12 18.34
CA LEU A 553 -8.88 -37.22 19.30
C LEU A 553 -8.03 -37.97 20.32
N SER A 554 -6.96 -37.33 20.81
CA SER A 554 -6.18 -37.86 21.92
C SER A 554 -6.95 -37.78 23.24
N GLU A 555 -6.49 -38.55 24.25
CA GLU A 555 -7.13 -38.52 25.57
C GLU A 555 -7.08 -37.12 26.20
N SER A 556 -5.97 -36.40 26.01
CA SER A 556 -5.79 -35.04 26.50
C SER A 556 -6.81 -34.09 25.88
N MET A 557 -6.99 -34.16 24.55
CA MET A 557 -7.97 -33.33 23.84
C MET A 557 -9.41 -33.64 24.28
N VAL A 558 -9.75 -34.91 24.46
CA VAL A 558 -11.07 -35.31 24.98
C VAL A 558 -11.27 -34.79 26.39
N GLN A 559 -10.29 -34.92 27.28
CA GLN A 559 -10.37 -34.37 28.63
C GLN A 559 -10.58 -32.85 28.62
N MET A 560 -9.81 -32.10 27.81
CA MET A 560 -9.99 -30.65 27.69
C MET A 560 -11.41 -30.26 27.24
N ILE A 561 -12.00 -31.01 26.30
CA ILE A 561 -13.40 -30.78 25.87
C ILE A 561 -14.37 -31.09 27.02
N MET A 562 -14.18 -32.22 27.69
CA MET A 562 -15.10 -32.68 28.75
C MET A 562 -15.06 -31.80 30.00
N CYS A 563 -13.93 -31.16 30.30
CA CYS A 563 -13.78 -30.22 31.40
C CYS A 563 -14.45 -28.85 31.14
N ARG A 564 -14.98 -28.58 29.93
CA ARG A 564 -15.72 -27.35 29.63
C ARG A 564 -17.17 -27.40 30.11
N ASN A 565 -17.79 -26.22 30.22
CA ASN A 565 -19.22 -26.09 30.52
C ASN A 565 -20.07 -26.32 29.26
N LEU A 566 -20.07 -27.56 28.77
CA LEU A 566 -20.81 -27.93 27.55
C LEU A 566 -22.34 -27.87 27.78
N GLU A 567 -23.08 -27.30 26.82
CA GLU A 567 -24.54 -27.26 26.75
C GLU A 567 -25.12 -28.60 26.29
N VAL A 568 -24.85 -29.67 27.04
CA VAL A 568 -25.31 -31.02 26.73
C VAL A 568 -25.59 -31.79 28.03
N PRO A 569 -26.63 -32.65 28.07
CA PRO A 569 -26.89 -33.48 29.24
C PRO A 569 -25.69 -34.35 29.64
N GLU A 570 -25.45 -34.52 30.94
CA GLU A 570 -24.30 -35.29 31.45
C GLU A 570 -24.32 -36.76 30.96
N VAL A 571 -25.51 -37.35 30.76
CA VAL A 571 -25.65 -38.69 30.18
C VAL A 571 -25.01 -38.78 28.79
N ARG A 572 -25.15 -37.75 27.95
CA ARG A 572 -24.55 -37.72 26.60
C ARG A 572 -23.04 -37.54 26.64
N LYS A 573 -22.50 -36.82 27.64
CA LYS A 573 -21.05 -36.76 27.88
C LYS A 573 -20.51 -38.15 28.19
N PHE A 574 -21.20 -38.87 29.09
CA PHE A 574 -20.83 -40.25 29.44
C PHE A 574 -20.88 -41.20 28.23
N GLU A 575 -21.94 -41.15 27.42
CA GLU A 575 -22.05 -41.94 26.19
C GLU A 575 -20.89 -41.64 25.21
N ALA A 576 -20.52 -40.37 25.04
CA ALA A 576 -19.40 -39.96 24.19
C ALA A 576 -18.05 -40.46 24.73
N MET A 577 -17.80 -40.33 26.04
CA MET A 577 -16.60 -40.87 26.70
C MET A 577 -16.51 -42.39 26.52
N LEU A 578 -17.64 -43.09 26.70
CA LEU A 578 -17.74 -44.53 26.53
C LEU A 578 -17.44 -44.97 25.09
N ALA A 579 -18.03 -44.28 24.10
CA ALA A 579 -17.79 -44.55 22.68
C ALA A 579 -16.31 -44.35 22.33
N TRP A 580 -15.71 -43.25 22.77
CA TRP A 580 -14.29 -42.96 22.56
C TRP A 580 -13.37 -43.99 23.23
N ALA A 581 -13.63 -44.33 24.50
CA ALA A 581 -12.82 -45.32 25.24
C ALA A 581 -12.88 -46.71 24.59
N ARG A 582 -14.07 -47.15 24.15
CA ARG A 582 -14.24 -48.40 23.41
C ARG A 582 -13.47 -48.38 22.09
N HIS A 583 -13.52 -47.28 21.35
CA HIS A 583 -12.78 -47.12 20.11
C HIS A 583 -11.26 -47.22 20.34
N LYS A 584 -10.74 -46.49 21.33
CA LYS A 584 -9.32 -46.49 21.69
C LYS A 584 -8.79 -47.89 22.01
N ILE A 585 -9.50 -48.63 22.86
CA ILE A 585 -9.13 -50.00 23.23
C ILE A 585 -9.13 -50.93 22.01
N ARG A 586 -10.11 -50.81 21.12
CA ARG A 586 -10.17 -51.59 19.88
C ARG A 586 -8.97 -51.33 18.97
N THR A 587 -8.42 -50.12 18.98
CA THR A 587 -7.30 -49.72 18.12
C THR A 587 -5.91 -50.01 18.69
N LYS A 588 -5.74 -50.08 20.03
CA LYS A 588 -4.39 -50.12 20.66
C LYS A 588 -4.02 -51.43 21.35
N THR A 589 -4.97 -52.27 21.75
CA THR A 589 -4.67 -53.37 22.69
C THR A 589 -4.79 -54.75 22.04
N SER A 590 -3.71 -55.55 22.09
CA SER A 590 -3.66 -56.91 21.50
C SER A 590 -4.11 -58.04 22.44
N SER A 591 -4.18 -57.80 23.75
CA SER A 591 -4.53 -58.77 24.80
C SER A 591 -5.87 -58.44 25.48
N LYS A 592 -6.74 -59.45 25.69
CA LYS A 592 -8.09 -59.27 26.27
C LYS A 592 -8.09 -58.88 27.75
N LEU A 593 -7.09 -59.32 28.53
CA LEU A 593 -7.03 -59.03 29.97
C LEU A 593 -6.59 -57.57 30.21
N ASP A 594 -5.60 -57.13 29.44
CA ASP A 594 -5.06 -55.76 29.49
C ASP A 594 -6.08 -54.74 28.98
N ALA A 595 -6.86 -55.09 27.95
CA ALA A 595 -7.92 -54.25 27.41
C ALA A 595 -9.00 -53.88 28.45
N LYS A 596 -9.35 -54.80 29.36
CA LYS A 596 -10.34 -54.53 30.41
C LYS A 596 -9.81 -53.58 31.49
N LEU A 597 -8.55 -53.78 31.91
CA LEU A 597 -7.90 -52.93 32.90
C LEU A 597 -7.68 -51.52 32.33
N GLU A 598 -7.16 -51.42 31.10
CA GLU A 598 -6.93 -50.15 30.42
C GLU A 598 -8.25 -49.38 30.19
N PHE A 599 -9.32 -50.07 29.78
CA PHE A 599 -10.65 -49.48 29.65
C PHE A 599 -11.14 -48.88 30.98
N LYS A 600 -11.01 -49.63 32.09
CA LYS A 600 -11.42 -49.17 33.42
C LYS A 600 -10.65 -47.90 33.82
N CYS A 601 -9.33 -47.90 33.68
CA CYS A 601 -8.50 -46.74 34.03
C CYS A 601 -8.82 -45.52 33.16
N ILE A 602 -9.08 -45.69 31.85
CA ILE A 602 -9.48 -44.58 30.98
C ILE A 602 -10.81 -43.98 31.44
N MET A 603 -11.81 -44.83 31.70
CA MET A 603 -13.13 -44.35 32.14
C MET A 603 -13.07 -43.67 33.51
N GLU A 604 -12.26 -44.17 34.46
CA GLU A 604 -12.02 -43.50 35.74
C GLU A 604 -11.40 -42.10 35.57
N ARG A 605 -10.52 -41.90 34.57
CA ARG A 605 -9.95 -40.58 34.27
C ARG A 605 -10.96 -39.66 33.60
N LEU A 606 -11.69 -40.14 32.59
CA LEU A 606 -12.64 -39.33 31.83
C LEU A 606 -13.88 -38.94 32.64
N ALA A 607 -14.42 -39.86 33.43
CA ALA A 607 -15.66 -39.64 34.19
C ALA A 607 -15.44 -38.93 35.53
N ARG A 608 -14.20 -38.58 35.88
CA ARG A 608 -13.84 -37.96 37.17
C ARG A 608 -14.65 -36.71 37.48
N ASP A 609 -14.82 -35.84 36.50
CA ASP A 609 -15.50 -34.54 36.64
C ASP A 609 -16.98 -34.60 36.18
N LEU A 610 -17.49 -35.79 35.88
CA LEU A 610 -18.87 -35.98 35.44
C LEU A 610 -19.83 -35.68 36.59
N LYS A 611 -20.81 -34.81 36.33
CA LYS A 611 -21.76 -34.37 37.35
C LYS A 611 -22.91 -35.38 37.47
N LEU A 612 -22.63 -36.54 38.08
CA LEU A 612 -23.59 -37.65 38.23
C LEU A 612 -24.95 -37.22 38.80
N TYR A 613 -24.96 -36.23 39.71
CA TYR A 613 -26.18 -35.68 40.31
C TYR A 613 -27.11 -34.95 39.30
N ARG A 614 -26.64 -34.67 38.08
CA ARG A 614 -27.44 -34.09 36.98
C ARG A 614 -27.97 -35.15 36.00
N ILE A 615 -27.68 -36.43 36.22
CA ILE A 615 -28.23 -37.55 35.44
C ILE A 615 -29.50 -38.03 36.15
N SER A 616 -30.58 -38.24 35.40
CA SER A 616 -31.81 -38.73 36.00
C SER A 616 -31.65 -40.19 36.48
N PRO A 617 -32.34 -40.62 37.56
CA PRO A 617 -32.25 -42.00 38.03
C PRO A 617 -32.60 -43.05 36.96
N GLN A 618 -33.55 -42.73 36.08
CA GLN A 618 -33.97 -43.60 34.98
C GLN A 618 -32.86 -43.77 33.93
N GLU A 619 -32.14 -42.69 33.60
CA GLU A 619 -30.98 -42.75 32.69
C GLU A 619 -29.76 -43.41 33.33
N LEU A 620 -29.60 -43.34 34.65
CA LEU A 620 -28.49 -43.98 35.36
C LEU A 620 -28.64 -45.51 35.45
N ILE A 621 -29.89 -46.00 35.43
CA ILE A 621 -30.21 -47.44 35.41
C ILE A 621 -30.01 -48.04 34.02
N LYS A 622 -30.20 -47.23 32.96
CA LYS A 622 -30.05 -47.62 31.56
C LYS A 622 -28.58 -47.68 31.16
#